data_AF-A0AAW0U0N9-F1
#
_entry.id   AF-A0AAW0U0N9-F1
#
_cell.length_a   1.000
_cell.length_b   1.000
_cell.length_c   1.000
_cell.angle_alpha   90.00
_cell.angle_beta   90.00
_cell.angle_gamma   90.00
#
_symmetry.space_group_name_H-M   'P 1'
#
loop_
_entity.id
_entity.type
_entity.pdbx_description
1 polymer ?
#
loop_
_entity_poly.entity_id
_entity_poly.type
_entity_poly.pdbx_seq_one_letter_code
_entity_poly.pdbx_strand_id
1 'polypeptide(L)'
;MWRGPTTITTSTRNAIFVLPVPHRLLNRQLQLSLHVHRGFGGGGGGGWGLGGGREQSRVVKSTKHRRRNKGDNDEGRRSVHNSLERQRRVDLRNAFETLRQLVPDTKIQEKAPKVQILKKAALHCKNLQQAELRLLREKEKLKRQLQELEQRKALCCGTSS
;
A
#
# COMPACT_ATOMS: atom_id res chain seq x y z
N MET A 1 15.07 38.45 -46.65
CA MET A 1 16.20 37.49 -46.53
C MET A 1 16.77 37.61 -45.13
N TRP A 2 16.52 36.63 -44.25
CA TRP A 2 17.26 36.50 -42.99
C TRP A 2 17.60 35.03 -42.79
N ARG A 3 18.89 34.73 -42.86
CA ARG A 3 19.50 33.41 -42.60
C ARG A 3 19.61 33.22 -41.07
N GLY A 4 19.56 31.97 -40.59
CA GLY A 4 19.85 31.57 -39.18
C GLY A 4 21.33 31.75 -38.78
N PRO A 5 21.91 31.09 -37.73
CA PRO A 5 21.44 29.91 -36.98
C PRO A 5 21.70 29.87 -35.43
N THR A 6 21.14 28.84 -34.79
CA THR A 6 21.56 28.04 -33.60
C THR A 6 22.40 28.65 -32.46
N THR A 7 21.88 28.53 -31.22
CA THR A 7 22.69 28.07 -30.07
C THR A 7 21.89 27.05 -29.23
N ILE A 8 22.44 25.84 -29.18
CA ILE A 8 22.07 24.77 -28.26
C ILE A 8 22.75 25.13 -26.94
N THR A 9 21.99 25.25 -25.85
CA THR A 9 22.55 25.22 -24.49
C THR A 9 22.06 23.95 -23.80
N THR A 10 22.99 23.05 -23.61
CA THR A 10 22.86 21.84 -22.79
C THR A 10 22.83 22.23 -21.32
N SER A 11 21.65 22.19 -20.69
CA SER A 11 21.53 22.19 -19.23
C SER A 11 21.07 20.81 -18.76
N THR A 12 21.99 19.84 -18.88
CA THR A 12 21.93 18.56 -18.17
C THR A 12 22.31 18.80 -16.73
N ARG A 13 21.33 19.20 -15.90
CA ARG A 13 21.42 19.09 -14.44
C ARG A 13 20.03 19.15 -13.84
N ASN A 14 19.31 18.04 -14.00
CA ASN A 14 18.39 17.46 -13.01
C ASN A 14 17.74 16.20 -13.62
N ALA A 15 18.56 15.21 -13.91
CA ALA A 15 18.08 13.84 -14.10
C ALA A 15 17.82 13.23 -12.72
N ILE A 16 16.69 13.61 -12.10
CA ILE A 16 16.08 12.75 -11.09
C ILE A 16 15.60 11.54 -11.87
N PHE A 17 16.42 10.49 -11.87
CA PHE A 17 16.11 9.20 -12.43
C PHE A 17 14.99 8.59 -11.58
N VAL A 18 13.75 9.03 -11.79
CA VAL A 18 12.55 8.32 -11.34
C VAL A 18 12.48 7.08 -12.21
N LEU A 19 13.15 6.02 -11.77
CA LEU A 19 12.98 4.70 -12.37
C LEU A 19 11.49 4.36 -12.35
N PRO A 20 10.90 4.00 -13.49
CA PRO A 20 9.50 3.61 -13.56
C PRO A 20 9.34 2.33 -12.73
N VAL A 21 8.55 2.41 -11.66
CA VAL A 21 8.06 1.23 -10.96
C VAL A 21 7.28 0.41 -11.99
N PRO A 22 7.67 -0.83 -12.31
CA PRO A 22 6.94 -1.64 -13.28
C PRO A 22 5.52 -1.85 -12.77
N HIS A 23 4.55 -1.32 -13.53
CA HIS A 23 3.10 -1.43 -13.31
C HIS A 23 2.55 -2.84 -13.59
N ARG A 24 3.29 -3.89 -13.22
CA ARG A 24 2.82 -5.28 -13.32
C ARG A 24 3.04 -5.94 -11.96
N LEU A 25 1.95 -6.54 -11.45
CA LEU A 25 1.78 -7.17 -10.14
C LEU A 25 1.18 -6.28 -9.03
N LEU A 26 -0.03 -5.74 -9.25
CA LEU A 26 -1.08 -5.81 -8.22
C LEU A 26 -2.45 -5.48 -8.83
N ASN A 27 -2.92 -6.34 -9.74
CA ASN A 27 -4.35 -6.39 -10.01
C ASN A 27 -4.79 -7.83 -10.24
N ARG A 28 -4.69 -8.62 -9.17
CA ARG A 28 -5.31 -9.94 -9.09
C ARG A 28 -6.09 -10.09 -7.78
N GLN A 29 -6.66 -8.97 -7.32
CA GLN A 29 -7.57 -8.95 -6.17
C GLN A 29 -8.60 -7.81 -6.26
N LEU A 30 -9.06 -7.48 -7.48
CA LEU A 30 -10.28 -6.70 -7.68
C LEU A 30 -11.44 -7.60 -8.15
N GLN A 31 -11.59 -8.81 -7.60
CA GLN A 31 -12.74 -9.68 -7.94
C GLN A 31 -13.20 -10.70 -6.88
N LEU A 32 -12.97 -10.48 -5.58
CA LEU A 32 -13.65 -11.28 -4.55
C LEU A 32 -14.05 -10.42 -3.36
N SER A 33 -15.31 -9.96 -3.36
CA SER A 33 -16.19 -9.72 -2.19
C SER A 33 -17.38 -8.82 -2.54
N LEU A 34 -18.12 -9.14 -3.61
CA LEU A 34 -19.58 -8.99 -3.59
C LEU A 34 -20.10 -10.35 -3.10
N HIS A 35 -20.80 -10.38 -1.98
CA HIS A 35 -21.36 -11.56 -1.28
C HIS A 35 -20.46 -12.25 -0.24
N VAL A 36 -20.25 -11.61 0.92
CA VAL A 36 -20.43 -12.31 2.21
C VAL A 36 -20.92 -11.28 3.24
N HIS A 37 -21.97 -11.64 3.99
CA HIS A 37 -22.66 -10.89 5.05
C HIS A 37 -23.83 -9.99 4.64
N ARG A 38 -24.76 -10.61 3.92
CA ARG A 38 -26.19 -10.42 4.18
C ARG A 38 -26.53 -11.20 5.45
N GLY A 39 -26.95 -10.50 6.51
CA GLY A 39 -27.59 -11.10 7.69
C GLY A 39 -26.82 -10.96 8.99
N PHE A 40 -27.15 -9.94 9.78
CA PHE A 40 -27.38 -10.13 11.21
C PHE A 40 -28.25 -8.97 11.74
N GLY A 41 -29.51 -9.30 12.03
CA GLY A 41 -30.37 -8.49 12.89
C GLY A 41 -30.13 -8.86 14.36
N GLY A 42 -30.47 -7.94 15.26
CA GLY A 42 -30.35 -8.06 16.71
C GLY A 42 -29.83 -6.73 17.27
N GLY A 43 -30.60 -5.89 17.96
CA GLY A 43 -31.51 -6.25 19.04
C GLY A 43 -30.69 -6.47 20.30
N GLY A 44 -30.51 -5.43 21.12
CA GLY A 44 -29.72 -5.53 22.35
C GLY A 44 -29.52 -4.17 23.01
N GLY A 45 -30.50 -3.76 23.81
CA GLY A 45 -30.35 -2.66 24.75
C GLY A 45 -29.31 -3.01 25.81
N GLY A 46 -28.40 -2.08 26.06
CA GLY A 46 -27.44 -2.13 27.16
C GLY A 46 -27.53 -0.82 27.92
N GLY A 47 -28.20 -0.88 29.08
CA GLY A 47 -28.26 0.22 30.03
C GLY A 47 -26.89 0.50 30.63
N TRP A 48 -26.55 1.79 30.68
CA TRP A 48 -25.53 2.36 31.54
C TRP A 48 -26.27 3.49 32.25
N GLY A 49 -26.61 3.36 33.52
CA GLY A 49 -25.62 3.44 34.60
C GLY A 49 -25.63 4.88 35.10
N LEU A 50 -26.38 5.10 36.17
CA LEU A 50 -26.60 6.38 36.86
C LEU A 50 -25.29 7.09 37.18
N GLY A 51 -25.23 8.41 36.94
CA GLY A 51 -24.15 9.24 37.46
C GLY A 51 -24.18 10.70 37.01
N GLY A 52 -24.56 11.59 37.94
CA GLY A 52 -24.00 12.94 38.05
C GLY A 52 -24.59 14.03 37.16
N GLY A 53 -25.39 14.90 37.76
CA GLY A 53 -26.06 16.01 37.09
C GLY A 53 -25.14 17.13 36.58
N ARG A 54 -25.67 17.85 35.59
CA ARG A 54 -25.51 19.31 35.44
C ARG A 54 -26.61 19.81 34.51
N GLU A 55 -27.61 20.41 35.12
CA GLU A 55 -28.73 21.06 34.45
C GLU A 55 -28.23 22.31 33.73
N GLN A 56 -28.22 22.27 32.39
CA GLN A 56 -28.21 23.45 31.55
C GLN A 56 -29.52 23.45 30.78
N SER A 57 -30.37 24.43 31.10
CA SER A 57 -31.66 24.66 30.48
C SER A 57 -31.56 24.63 28.95
N ARG A 58 -32.04 23.55 28.34
CA ARG A 58 -32.37 23.56 26.91
C ARG A 58 -33.79 24.07 26.78
N VAL A 59 -33.92 25.33 26.39
CA VAL A 59 -35.17 25.89 25.87
C VAL A 59 -35.63 25.03 24.70
N VAL A 60 -36.65 24.20 24.93
CA VAL A 60 -37.28 23.39 23.88
C VAL A 60 -38.27 24.29 23.14
N LYS A 61 -37.78 25.09 22.18
CA LYS A 61 -38.67 25.77 21.21
C LYS A 61 -39.21 24.71 20.24
N SER A 62 -40.37 24.17 20.58
CA SER A 62 -41.23 23.40 19.69
C SER A 62 -41.55 24.23 18.44
N THR A 63 -40.86 23.94 17.33
CA THR A 63 -41.27 24.34 15.98
C THR A 63 -41.50 23.07 15.16
N LYS A 64 -42.51 22.31 15.58
CA LYS A 64 -43.13 21.28 14.74
C LYS A 64 -43.81 22.01 13.59
N HIS A 65 -43.68 21.47 12.37
CA HIS A 65 -44.34 21.88 11.12
C HIS A 65 -43.56 22.76 10.12
N ARG A 66 -42.30 22.44 9.76
CA ARG A 66 -41.81 22.64 8.37
C ARG A 66 -40.54 21.88 7.94
N ARG A 67 -40.21 20.71 8.51
CA ARG A 67 -38.97 19.97 8.15
C ARG A 67 -39.13 18.47 7.88
N ARG A 68 -40.29 18.04 7.40
CA ARG A 68 -40.60 16.59 7.25
C ARG A 68 -40.10 15.90 5.97
N ASN A 69 -39.29 16.54 5.12
CA ASN A 69 -38.82 15.84 3.90
C ASN A 69 -37.37 16.15 3.45
N LYS A 70 -36.56 16.80 4.30
CA LYS A 70 -35.15 17.14 3.96
C LYS A 70 -34.11 16.64 4.96
N GLY A 71 -34.53 16.17 6.15
CA GLY A 71 -33.63 15.66 7.20
C GLY A 71 -33.27 14.18 7.05
N ASP A 72 -34.22 13.36 6.62
CA ASP A 72 -34.05 11.90 6.49
C ASP A 72 -33.01 11.51 5.42
N ASN A 73 -33.02 12.23 4.28
CA ASN A 73 -31.99 12.09 3.24
C ASN A 73 -30.59 12.51 3.70
N ASP A 74 -30.48 13.43 4.66
CA ASP A 74 -29.20 13.94 5.14
C ASP A 74 -28.62 13.04 6.25
N GLU A 75 -29.47 12.47 7.11
CA GLU A 75 -29.10 11.46 8.09
C GLU A 75 -28.69 10.13 7.41
N GLY A 76 -29.41 9.71 6.36
CA GLY A 76 -29.03 8.56 5.54
C GLY A 76 -27.67 8.75 4.86
N ARG A 77 -27.42 9.92 4.26
CA ARG A 77 -26.11 10.24 3.67
C ARG A 77 -24.98 10.26 4.69
N ARG A 78 -25.19 10.87 5.86
CA ARG A 78 -24.21 10.90 6.95
C ARG A 78 -23.91 9.48 7.47
N SER A 79 -24.93 8.64 7.61
CA SER A 79 -24.77 7.24 8.01
C SER A 79 -23.94 6.43 7.00
N VAL A 80 -24.26 6.54 5.71
CA VAL A 80 -23.51 5.89 4.63
C VAL A 80 -22.05 6.35 4.61
N HIS A 81 -21.81 7.66 4.67
CA HIS A 81 -20.45 8.21 4.73
C HIS A 81 -19.66 7.64 5.91
N ASN A 82 -20.25 7.59 7.11
CA ASN A 82 -19.59 7.06 8.30
C ASN A 82 -19.28 5.56 8.20
N SER A 83 -20.18 4.80 7.58
CA SER A 83 -19.98 3.37 7.31
C SER A 83 -18.81 3.14 6.35
N LEU A 84 -18.79 3.86 5.23
CA LEU A 84 -17.70 3.79 4.25
C LEU A 84 -16.35 4.21 4.84
N GLU A 85 -16.35 5.27 5.63
CA GLU A 85 -15.15 5.76 6.31
C GLU A 85 -14.63 4.75 7.35
N ARG A 86 -15.53 4.06 8.07
CA ARG A 86 -15.15 2.95 8.96
C ARG A 86 -14.56 1.79 8.18
N GLN A 87 -15.16 1.41 7.06
CA GLN A 87 -14.64 0.34 6.20
C GLN A 87 -13.24 0.68 5.70
N ARG A 88 -13.03 1.89 5.17
CA ARG A 88 -11.70 2.36 4.73
C ARG A 88 -10.66 2.27 5.85
N ARG A 89 -11.02 2.58 7.10
CA ARG A 89 -10.09 2.45 8.24
C ARG A 89 -9.73 0.99 8.55
N VAL A 90 -10.69 0.07 8.42
CA VAL A 90 -10.46 -1.37 8.57
C VAL A 90 -9.52 -1.87 7.47
N ASP A 91 -9.79 -1.52 6.22
CA ASP A 91 -8.97 -1.92 5.08
C ASP A 91 -7.53 -1.40 5.23
N LEU A 92 -7.36 -0.14 5.67
CA LEU A 92 -6.06 0.44 5.93
C LEU A 92 -5.32 -0.28 7.07
N ARG A 93 -6.01 -0.65 8.15
CA ARG A 93 -5.42 -1.43 9.24
C ARG A 93 -4.92 -2.78 8.72
N ASN A 94 -5.75 -3.49 7.95
CA ASN A 94 -5.40 -4.78 7.38
C ASN A 94 -4.19 -4.67 6.45
N ALA A 95 -4.12 -3.62 5.61
CA ALA A 95 -2.97 -3.37 4.75
C ALA A 95 -1.67 -3.17 5.54
N PHE A 96 -1.71 -2.44 6.67
CA PHE A 96 -0.55 -2.29 7.56
C PHE A 96 -0.15 -3.62 8.24
N GLU A 97 -1.13 -4.46 8.56
CA GLU A 97 -0.91 -5.77 9.19
C GLU A 97 -0.23 -6.74 8.20
N THR A 98 -0.70 -6.78 6.96
CA THR A 98 -0.03 -7.51 5.87
C THR A 98 1.38 -6.99 5.62
N LEU A 99 1.56 -5.68 5.51
CA LEU A 99 2.89 -5.07 5.29
C LEU A 99 3.87 -5.45 6.41
N ARG A 100 3.38 -5.49 7.65
CA ARG A 100 4.18 -5.87 8.81
C ARG A 100 4.63 -7.33 8.78
N GLN A 101 3.78 -8.25 8.30
CA GLN A 101 4.16 -9.66 8.18
C GLN A 101 5.24 -9.89 7.12
N LEU A 102 5.29 -9.04 6.07
CA LEU A 102 6.27 -9.14 4.99
C LEU A 102 7.66 -8.59 5.38
N VAL A 103 7.74 -7.70 6.35
CA VAL A 103 8.99 -7.07 6.76
C VAL A 103 9.56 -7.79 7.99
N PRO A 104 10.73 -8.44 7.90
CA PRO A 104 11.27 -9.30 8.96
C PRO A 104 11.37 -8.60 10.34
N ASP A 105 11.93 -7.40 10.36
CA ASP A 105 12.14 -6.61 11.59
C ASP A 105 10.85 -6.25 12.31
N THR A 106 9.78 -5.95 11.56
CA THR A 106 8.51 -5.46 12.14
C THR A 106 7.56 -6.62 12.44
N LYS A 107 7.73 -7.77 11.79
CA LYS A 107 7.04 -9.02 12.14
C LYS A 107 7.30 -9.40 13.60
N ILE A 108 8.52 -9.22 14.10
CA ILE A 108 8.91 -9.53 15.49
C ILE A 108 8.24 -8.56 16.48
N GLN A 109 8.03 -7.31 16.10
CA GLN A 109 7.47 -6.28 16.99
C GLN A 109 5.94 -6.18 16.87
N GLU A 110 5.20 -6.92 17.69
CA GLU A 110 3.72 -7.02 17.64
C GLU A 110 2.96 -5.69 17.62
N LYS A 111 3.55 -4.63 18.19
CA LYS A 111 2.94 -3.30 18.27
C LYS A 111 3.81 -2.23 17.64
N ALA A 112 4.49 -2.55 16.53
CA ALA A 112 5.30 -1.58 15.81
C ALA A 112 4.46 -0.35 15.35
N PRO A 113 4.88 0.89 15.65
CA PRO A 113 4.17 2.09 15.22
C PRO A 113 4.18 2.23 13.70
N LYS A 114 3.08 2.76 13.14
CA LYS A 114 2.85 2.87 11.68
C LYS A 114 4.04 3.48 10.93
N VAL A 115 4.62 4.54 11.46
CA VAL A 115 5.77 5.22 10.82
C VAL A 115 7.02 4.32 10.78
N GLN A 116 7.23 3.47 11.79
CA GLN A 116 8.34 2.52 11.80
C GLN A 116 8.09 1.39 10.81
N ILE A 117 6.84 0.90 10.68
CA ILE A 117 6.49 -0.09 9.65
C ILE A 117 6.87 0.44 8.26
N LEU A 118 6.52 1.68 7.94
CA LEU A 118 6.85 2.30 6.65
C LEU A 118 8.37 2.48 6.46
N LYS A 119 9.08 2.99 7.48
CA LYS A 119 10.55 3.18 7.42
C LYS A 119 11.28 1.85 7.20
N LYS A 120 10.90 0.81 7.94
CA LYS A 120 11.50 -0.52 7.85
C LYS A 120 11.14 -1.21 6.54
N ALA A 121 9.92 -1.06 6.05
CA ALA A 121 9.53 -1.55 4.72
C ALA A 121 10.37 -0.92 3.61
N ALA A 122 10.53 0.41 3.62
CA ALA A 122 11.35 1.11 2.64
C ALA A 122 12.82 0.66 2.67
N LEU A 123 13.38 0.47 3.87
CA LEU A 123 14.74 -0.08 4.02
C LEU A 123 14.82 -1.52 3.50
N HIS A 124 13.84 -2.35 3.82
CA HIS A 124 13.80 -3.74 3.37
C HIS A 124 13.77 -3.84 1.85
N CYS A 125 12.97 -3.02 1.16
CA CYS A 125 12.96 -2.96 -0.30
C CYS A 125 14.34 -2.59 -0.88
N LYS A 126 15.03 -1.60 -0.30
CA LYS A 126 16.39 -1.22 -0.74
C LYS A 126 17.38 -2.37 -0.57
N ASN A 127 17.31 -3.08 0.54
CA ASN A 127 18.20 -4.22 0.80
C ASN A 127 17.94 -5.37 -0.19
N LEU A 128 16.66 -5.65 -0.50
CA LEU A 128 16.30 -6.65 -1.51
C LEU A 128 16.83 -6.28 -2.90
N GLN A 129 16.72 -5.01 -3.31
CA GLN A 129 17.27 -4.54 -4.60
C GLN A 129 18.80 -4.70 -4.66
N GLN A 130 19.51 -4.37 -3.58
CA GLN A 130 20.96 -4.57 -3.51
C GLN A 130 21.35 -6.04 -3.56
N ALA A 131 20.61 -6.89 -2.85
CA ALA A 131 20.81 -8.34 -2.86
C ALA A 131 20.56 -8.92 -4.26
N GLU A 132 19.49 -8.50 -4.94
CA GLU A 132 19.19 -8.88 -6.32
C GLU A 132 20.33 -8.53 -7.28
N LEU A 133 20.83 -7.28 -7.23
CA LEU A 133 21.96 -6.85 -8.06
C LEU A 133 23.22 -7.67 -7.79
N ARG A 134 23.50 -7.98 -6.51
CA ARG A 134 24.64 -8.83 -6.14
C ARG A 134 24.48 -10.24 -6.72
N LEU A 135 23.31 -10.86 -6.54
CA LEU A 135 23.03 -12.21 -7.03
C LEU A 135 23.09 -12.28 -8.56
N LEU A 136 22.64 -11.25 -9.27
CA LEU A 136 22.77 -11.17 -10.73
C LEU A 136 24.24 -11.16 -11.17
N ARG A 137 25.10 -10.39 -10.51
CA ARG A 137 26.55 -10.37 -10.78
C ARG A 137 27.21 -11.72 -10.50
N GLU A 138 26.85 -12.35 -9.38
CA GLU A 138 27.35 -13.68 -9.03
C GLU A 138 26.91 -14.73 -10.06
N LYS A 139 25.65 -14.69 -10.50
CA LYS A 139 25.12 -15.55 -11.57
C LYS A 139 25.89 -15.38 -12.88
N GLU A 140 26.16 -14.14 -13.30
CA GLU A 140 26.95 -13.87 -14.51
C GLU A 140 28.40 -14.38 -14.39
N LYS A 141 29.03 -14.19 -13.23
CA LYS A 141 30.37 -14.72 -12.97
C LYS A 141 30.40 -16.24 -13.09
N LEU A 142 29.46 -16.93 -12.45
CA LEU A 142 29.35 -18.39 -12.51
C LEU A 142 29.09 -18.89 -13.94
N LYS A 143 28.24 -18.19 -14.72
CA LYS A 143 28.03 -18.49 -16.13
C LYS A 143 29.31 -18.41 -16.96
N ARG A 144 30.11 -17.36 -16.76
CA ARG A 144 31.40 -17.22 -17.46
C ARG A 144 32.36 -18.36 -17.09
N GLN A 145 32.45 -18.70 -15.80
CA GLN A 145 33.29 -19.81 -15.35
C GLN A 145 32.85 -21.15 -15.94
N LEU A 146 31.54 -21.40 -16.00
CA LEU A 146 31.00 -22.61 -16.61
C LEU A 146 31.35 -22.68 -18.11
N GLN A 147 31.17 -21.59 -18.85
CA GLN A 147 31.55 -21.53 -20.27
C GLN A 147 33.04 -21.78 -20.49
N GLU A 148 33.91 -21.20 -19.65
CA GLU A 148 35.35 -21.42 -19.72
C GLU A 148 35.70 -22.90 -19.49
N LEU A 149 35.11 -23.52 -18.47
CA LEU A 149 35.33 -24.94 -18.17
C LEU A 149 34.82 -25.85 -19.29
N GLU A 150 33.67 -25.54 -19.89
CA GLU A 150 33.13 -26.26 -21.04
C GLU A 150 34.05 -26.16 -22.26
N GLN A 151 34.59 -24.97 -22.56
CA GLN A 151 35.56 -24.78 -23.65
C GLN A 151 36.84 -25.58 -23.39
N ARG A 152 37.37 -25.54 -22.15
CA ARG A 152 38.57 -26.31 -21.78
C ARG A 152 38.33 -27.81 -21.92
N LYS A 153 37.17 -28.30 -21.49
CA LYS A 153 36.78 -29.71 -21.68
C LYS A 153 36.72 -30.10 -23.16
N ALA A 154 36.11 -29.26 -23.99
CA ALA A 154 36.01 -29.50 -25.43
C ALA A 154 37.39 -29.57 -26.12
N LEU A 155 38.33 -28.70 -25.70
CA LEU A 155 39.70 -28.69 -26.23
C LEU A 155 40.50 -29.93 -25.81
N CYS A 156 40.34 -30.43 -24.58
CA CYS A 156 41.10 -31.59 -24.12
C CYS A 156 40.52 -32.94 -24.57
N CYS A 157 39.23 -33.03 -24.92
CA CYS A 157 38.62 -34.27 -25.41
C CYS A 157 38.67 -34.44 -26.94
N GLY A 158 39.22 -33.46 -27.68
CA GLY A 158 39.36 -33.50 -29.15
C GLY A 158 40.71 -33.98 -29.68
N THR A 159 41.71 -34.22 -28.81
CA THR A 159 43.09 -34.55 -29.20
C THR A 159 43.53 -35.98 -28.87
N SER A 160 42.60 -36.83 -28.45
CA SER A 160 42.84 -38.24 -28.14
C SER A 160 42.08 -39.14 -29.12
N SER A 161 42.52 -39.13 -30.38
CA SER A 161 42.21 -40.10 -31.43
C SER A 161 43.42 -40.27 -32.33
#